data_AF-A0A1D1YXC7-F1
#
_entry.id   AF-A0A1D1YXC7-F1
#
_cell.length_a   1.000
_cell.length_b   1.000
_cell.length_c   1.000
_cell.angle_alpha   90.00
_cell.angle_beta   90.00
_cell.angle_gamma   90.00
#
_symmetry.space_group_name_H-M   'P 1'
#
loop_
_entity.id
_entity.type
_entity.pdbx_description
1 polymer ?
#
loop_
_entity_poly.entity_id
_entity_poly.type
_entity_poly.pdbx_seq_one_letter_code
_entity_poly.pdbx_strand_id
1 'polypeptide(L)'
;NLQPAHMDFRFFSLGNLWSIVCNLASTKQSHAILDLVEAKWSDLVADMPLKISYPALEGQEWAIITGSDPKNTPWSYHNGGSWPTLLWQLTVACIKMNRPEIAERAVEIAEKRISKDKWPEYYDTKKARFIGKQSRFYQTWSIAGFLVAKQLLANPDAAKMFMIEEDAELVNALNCMFGSSPRRKRGSNGLKKSYIV
;
A
#
# COMPACT_ATOMS: atom_id res chain seq x y z
N ASN A 1 -9.70 -11.15 -0.88
CA ASN A 1 -8.75 -12.10 -1.52
C ASN A 1 -8.93 -13.55 -1.06
N LEU A 2 -9.72 -13.83 -0.01
CA LEU A 2 -9.98 -15.19 0.46
C LEU A 2 -11.47 -15.49 0.36
N GLN A 3 -11.78 -16.61 -0.28
CA GLN A 3 -13.12 -17.19 -0.39
C GLN A 3 -12.99 -18.73 -0.26
N PRO A 4 -14.08 -19.46 0.01
CA PRO A 4 -14.04 -20.92 0.02
C PRO A 4 -13.42 -21.46 -1.27
N ALA A 5 -12.39 -22.31 -1.13
CA ALA A 5 -11.63 -22.88 -2.25
C ALA A 5 -11.01 -21.86 -3.22
N HIS A 6 -10.82 -20.59 -2.82
CA HIS A 6 -10.27 -19.56 -3.68
C HIS A 6 -9.39 -18.58 -2.90
N MET A 7 -8.11 -18.49 -3.30
CA MET A 7 -7.14 -17.54 -2.77
C MET A 7 -6.51 -16.77 -3.92
N ASP A 8 -6.73 -15.46 -3.95
CA ASP A 8 -6.09 -14.55 -4.90
C ASP A 8 -4.75 -14.07 -4.33
N PHE A 9 -3.66 -14.51 -4.95
CA PHE A 9 -2.29 -14.20 -4.54
C PHE A 9 -1.76 -12.88 -5.09
N ARG A 10 -2.53 -12.15 -5.91
CA ARG A 10 -2.09 -10.84 -6.39
C ARG A 10 -1.85 -9.90 -5.21
N PHE A 11 -0.78 -9.12 -5.33
CA PHE A 11 -0.52 -8.02 -4.42
C PHE A 11 -1.43 -6.86 -4.79
N PHE A 12 -2.16 -6.31 -3.81
CA PHE A 12 -3.00 -5.12 -4.00
C PHE A 12 -2.48 -3.99 -3.11
N SER A 13 -2.02 -2.91 -3.74
CA SER A 13 -1.29 -1.86 -3.03
C SER A 13 -2.14 -1.15 -1.98
N LEU A 14 -3.34 -0.68 -2.36
CA LEU A 14 -4.20 0.07 -1.44
C LEU A 14 -4.51 -0.71 -0.16
N GLY A 15 -4.85 -2.00 -0.29
CA GLY A 15 -5.15 -2.87 0.86
C GLY A 15 -3.95 -3.09 1.77
N ASN A 16 -2.78 -3.37 1.19
CA ASN A 16 -1.56 -3.57 1.98
C ASN A 16 -1.13 -2.27 2.68
N LEU A 17 -1.17 -1.13 2.00
CA LEU A 17 -0.83 0.16 2.58
C LEU A 17 -1.77 0.55 3.73
N TRP A 18 -3.09 0.42 3.55
CA TRP A 18 -4.03 0.68 4.65
C TRP A 18 -3.95 -0.33 5.79
N SER A 19 -3.54 -1.57 5.51
CA SER A 19 -3.29 -2.55 6.58
C SER A 19 -2.16 -2.09 7.51
N ILE A 20 -1.15 -1.41 6.97
CA ILE A 20 -0.09 -0.76 7.74
C ILE A 20 -0.68 0.43 8.50
N VAL A 21 -1.34 1.35 7.79
CA VAL A 21 -1.81 2.63 8.37
C VAL A 21 -2.77 2.42 9.54
N CYS A 22 -3.66 1.43 9.44
CA CYS A 22 -4.69 1.11 10.43
C CYS A 22 -4.27 0.10 11.51
N ASN A 23 -2.99 -0.29 11.62
CA ASN A 23 -2.51 -1.34 12.54
C ASN A 23 -3.21 -2.71 12.37
N LEU A 24 -3.73 -3.01 11.17
CA LEU A 24 -4.27 -4.34 10.87
C LEU A 24 -3.14 -5.35 10.66
N ALA A 25 -2.07 -4.93 9.99
CA ALA A 25 -0.84 -5.68 9.89
C ALA A 25 0.01 -5.44 11.14
N SER A 26 0.55 -6.52 11.71
CA SER A 26 1.54 -6.39 12.79
C SER A 26 2.76 -5.58 12.32
N THR A 27 3.51 -4.97 13.25
CA THR A 27 4.74 -4.23 12.95
C THR A 27 5.69 -5.02 12.04
N LYS A 28 5.87 -6.33 12.31
CA LYS A 28 6.69 -7.22 11.50
C LYS A 28 6.16 -7.36 10.07
N GLN A 29 4.84 -7.56 9.91
CA GLN A 29 4.22 -7.65 8.59
C GLN A 29 4.29 -6.32 7.84
N SER A 30 4.13 -5.20 8.54
CA SER A 30 4.21 -3.86 7.96
C SER A 30 5.60 -3.55 7.41
N HIS A 31 6.67 -3.88 8.15
CA HIS A 31 8.03 -3.80 7.61
C HIS A 31 8.22 -4.75 6.41
N ALA A 32 7.75 -6.00 6.50
CA ALA A 32 7.87 -6.96 5.41
C ALA A 32 7.13 -6.54 4.12
N ILE A 33 6.01 -5.83 4.23
CA ILE A 33 5.30 -5.24 3.08
C ILE A 33 6.17 -4.16 2.43
N LEU A 34 6.80 -3.28 3.22
CA LEU A 34 7.70 -2.25 2.68
C LEU A 34 8.98 -2.86 2.09
N ASP A 35 9.54 -3.89 2.72
CA ASP A 35 10.67 -4.66 2.18
C ASP A 35 10.33 -5.29 0.83
N LEU A 36 9.09 -5.79 0.67
CA LEU A 36 8.61 -6.29 -0.62
C LEU A 36 8.53 -5.19 -1.67
N VAL A 37 8.04 -4.00 -1.31
CA VAL A 37 8.00 -2.83 -2.23
C VAL A 37 9.40 -2.47 -2.72
N GLU A 38 10.40 -2.47 -1.83
CA GLU A 38 11.80 -2.22 -2.21
C GLU A 38 12.40 -3.36 -3.03
N ALA A 39 12.24 -4.61 -2.60
CA ALA A 39 12.79 -5.78 -3.29
C ALA A 39 12.19 -5.96 -4.69
N LYS A 40 10.93 -5.52 -4.89
CA LYS A 40 10.21 -5.55 -6.17
C LYS A 40 9.97 -4.15 -6.72
N TRP A 41 10.88 -3.21 -6.44
CA TRP A 41 10.75 -1.81 -6.85
C TRP A 41 10.46 -1.63 -8.34
N SER A 42 11.17 -2.35 -9.20
CA SER A 42 11.01 -2.25 -10.65
C SER A 42 9.66 -2.75 -11.17
N ASP A 43 8.93 -3.50 -10.34
CA ASP A 43 7.66 -4.13 -10.69
C ASP A 43 6.49 -3.38 -10.05
N LEU A 44 6.60 -3.01 -8.76
CA LEU A 44 5.55 -2.34 -8.00
C LEU A 44 5.56 -0.81 -8.17
N VAL A 45 6.74 -0.19 -8.20
CA VAL A 45 6.90 1.26 -8.40
C VAL A 45 7.17 1.58 -9.86
N ALA A 46 8.09 0.85 -10.49
CA ALA A 46 8.45 1.01 -11.90
C ALA A 46 8.80 2.46 -12.29
N ASP A 47 8.44 2.93 -13.49
CA ASP A 47 8.71 4.30 -13.96
C ASP A 47 7.59 5.30 -13.55
N MET A 48 6.56 4.85 -12.82
CA MET A 48 5.53 5.68 -12.22
C MET A 48 4.86 4.95 -11.04
N PRO A 49 5.01 5.44 -9.79
CA PRO A 49 4.32 4.87 -8.65
C PRO A 49 2.80 5.05 -8.76
N LEU A 50 1.97 4.16 -8.25
CA LEU A 50 2.25 2.81 -7.76
C LEU A 50 1.34 1.85 -8.52
N LYS A 51 1.79 0.61 -8.78
CA LYS A 51 0.90 -0.42 -9.34
C LYS A 51 -0.30 -0.61 -8.43
N ILE A 52 -1.51 -0.57 -8.99
CA ILE A 52 -2.73 -0.85 -8.21
C ILE A 52 -2.76 -2.30 -7.74
N SER A 53 -2.29 -3.21 -8.61
CA SER A 53 -2.15 -4.64 -8.35
C SER A 53 -0.97 -5.24 -9.14
N TYR A 54 -0.46 -6.38 -8.69
CA TYR A 54 0.58 -7.14 -9.39
C TYR A 54 0.46 -8.66 -9.13
N PRO A 55 0.67 -9.52 -10.15
CA PRO A 55 0.80 -9.20 -11.57
C PRO A 55 -0.56 -8.85 -12.22
N ALA A 56 -0.53 -8.43 -13.49
CA ALA A 56 -1.73 -8.34 -14.31
C ALA A 56 -2.20 -9.73 -14.75
N LEU A 57 -3.51 -9.87 -14.91
CA LEU A 57 -4.13 -11.02 -15.57
C LEU A 57 -3.85 -10.94 -17.07
N GLU A 58 -3.45 -12.07 -17.67
CA GLU A 58 -3.09 -12.19 -19.08
C GLU A 58 -3.85 -13.36 -19.76
N GLY A 59 -3.97 -13.31 -21.09
CA GLY A 59 -4.54 -14.39 -21.89
C GLY A 59 -5.92 -14.86 -21.43
N GLN A 60 -6.05 -16.17 -21.20
CA GLN A 60 -7.31 -16.80 -20.82
C GLN A 60 -7.78 -16.38 -19.43
N GLU A 61 -6.85 -16.13 -18.49
CA GLU A 61 -7.19 -15.65 -17.15
C GLU A 61 -7.86 -14.27 -17.22
N TRP A 62 -7.30 -13.35 -18.02
CA TRP A 62 -7.94 -12.06 -18.29
C TRP A 62 -9.32 -12.22 -18.90
N ALA A 63 -9.47 -13.07 -19.93
CA ALA A 63 -10.73 -13.27 -20.62
C ALA A 63 -11.83 -13.79 -19.67
N ILE A 64 -11.49 -14.75 -18.81
CA ILE A 64 -12.42 -15.36 -17.86
C ILE A 64 -12.74 -14.41 -16.70
N ILE A 65 -11.73 -13.88 -16.00
CA ILE A 65 -11.93 -13.12 -14.76
C ILE A 65 -12.53 -11.74 -15.04
N THR A 66 -12.11 -11.08 -16.13
CA THR A 66 -12.61 -9.74 -16.47
C THR A 66 -13.82 -9.74 -17.40
N GLY A 67 -14.20 -10.90 -17.95
CA GLY A 67 -15.20 -10.97 -19.02
C GLY A 67 -14.71 -10.33 -20.32
N SER A 68 -13.41 -10.42 -20.61
CA SER A 68 -12.74 -9.76 -21.74
C SER A 68 -12.94 -8.23 -21.76
N ASP A 69 -12.92 -7.59 -20.58
CA ASP A 69 -13.12 -6.14 -20.46
C ASP A 69 -12.01 -5.37 -21.21
N PRO A 70 -12.35 -4.62 -22.28
CA PRO A 70 -11.37 -3.94 -23.10
C PRO A 70 -10.69 -2.78 -22.39
N LYS A 71 -11.21 -2.25 -21.27
CA LYS A 71 -10.54 -1.20 -20.48
C LYS A 71 -9.44 -1.78 -19.59
N ASN A 72 -9.63 -3.02 -19.12
CA ASN A 72 -8.74 -3.74 -18.21
C ASN A 72 -7.82 -4.74 -18.93
N THR A 73 -7.33 -4.37 -20.12
CA THR A 73 -6.29 -5.13 -20.81
C THR A 73 -5.05 -5.33 -19.93
N PRO A 74 -4.20 -6.33 -20.17
CA PRO A 74 -3.03 -6.57 -19.33
C PRO A 74 -2.17 -5.32 -19.14
N TRP A 75 -1.85 -5.03 -17.87
CA TRP A 75 -1.08 -3.85 -17.46
C TRP A 75 -1.74 -2.52 -17.78
N SER A 76 -3.08 -2.49 -17.80
CA SER A 76 -3.88 -1.29 -18.03
C SER A 76 -4.92 -1.11 -16.94
N TYR A 77 -5.20 0.14 -16.60
CA TYR A 77 -6.27 0.54 -15.68
C TYR A 77 -6.24 -0.26 -14.36
N HIS A 78 -7.30 -1.00 -13.99
CA HIS A 78 -7.32 -1.79 -12.75
C HIS A 78 -6.51 -3.10 -12.84
N ASN A 79 -6.19 -3.56 -14.05
CA ASN A 79 -5.44 -4.79 -14.28
C ASN A 79 -3.92 -4.52 -14.36
N GLY A 80 -3.33 -4.09 -13.25
CA GLY A 80 -1.89 -3.82 -13.17
C GLY A 80 -1.44 -2.47 -13.75
N GLY A 81 -2.35 -1.51 -13.91
CA GLY A 81 -2.00 -0.12 -14.19
C GLY A 81 -1.26 0.52 -13.00
N SER A 82 -0.49 1.57 -13.28
CA SER A 82 0.13 2.43 -12.25
C SER A 82 -0.71 3.66 -12.01
N TRP A 83 -0.99 3.96 -10.74
CA TRP A 83 -1.92 4.98 -10.30
C TRP A 83 -1.21 6.00 -9.41
N PRO A 84 -0.93 7.22 -9.92
CA PRO A 84 -0.24 8.26 -9.16
C PRO A 84 -0.95 8.66 -7.87
N THR A 85 -2.29 8.51 -7.83
CA THR A 85 -3.08 8.79 -6.63
C THR A 85 -2.67 7.93 -5.43
N LEU A 86 -2.06 6.76 -5.63
CA LEU A 86 -1.63 5.86 -4.55
C LEU A 86 -0.37 6.35 -3.81
N LEU A 87 0.29 7.40 -4.32
CA LEU A 87 1.56 7.89 -3.80
C LEU A 87 1.42 8.44 -2.37
N TRP A 88 0.31 9.09 -2.02
CA TRP A 88 0.14 9.62 -0.67
C TRP A 88 -0.11 8.53 0.36
N GLN A 89 -0.83 7.45 0.03
CA GLN A 89 -1.03 6.32 0.95
C GLN A 89 0.29 5.58 1.17
N LEU A 90 1.12 5.43 0.13
CA LEU A 90 2.49 4.92 0.30
C LEU A 90 3.26 5.80 1.27
N THR A 91 3.16 7.12 1.11
CA THR A 91 3.84 8.10 1.97
C THR A 91 3.41 7.99 3.42
N VAL A 92 2.10 7.92 3.70
CA VAL A 92 1.58 7.71 5.07
C VAL A 92 2.12 6.40 5.65
N ALA A 93 2.04 5.29 4.92
CA ALA A 93 2.56 4.00 5.40
C ALA A 93 4.07 4.04 5.69
N CYS A 94 4.85 4.72 4.84
CA CYS A 94 6.29 4.90 5.02
C CYS A 94 6.61 5.73 6.26
N ILE A 95 5.95 6.87 6.46
CA ILE A 95 6.13 7.73 7.64
C ILE A 95 5.77 6.96 8.91
N LYS A 96 4.63 6.25 8.92
CA LYS A 96 4.20 5.44 10.07
C LYS A 96 5.25 4.45 10.52
N MET A 97 5.91 3.81 9.55
CA MET A 97 6.94 2.79 9.82
C MET A 97 8.34 3.39 9.99
N ASN A 98 8.46 4.72 10.04
CA ASN A 98 9.73 5.46 10.13
C ASN A 98 10.70 5.11 8.98
N ARG A 99 10.17 5.05 7.76
CA ARG A 99 10.89 4.74 6.51
C ARG A 99 10.57 5.73 5.38
N PRO A 100 10.70 7.05 5.60
CA PRO A 100 10.31 8.07 4.61
C PRO A 100 11.09 7.98 3.29
N GLU A 101 12.31 7.43 3.30
CA GLU A 101 13.19 7.31 2.13
C GLU A 101 12.55 6.56 0.95
N ILE A 102 11.68 5.58 1.26
CA ILE A 102 10.93 4.82 0.25
C ILE A 102 9.96 5.75 -0.48
N ALA A 103 9.26 6.61 0.26
CA ALA A 103 8.29 7.55 -0.30
C ALA A 103 8.98 8.70 -1.04
N GLU A 104 10.09 9.23 -0.51
CA GLU A 104 10.91 10.26 -1.17
C GLU A 104 11.35 9.79 -2.56
N ARG A 105 11.94 8.59 -2.66
CA ARG A 105 12.35 8.00 -3.94
C ARG A 105 11.19 7.78 -4.90
N ALA A 106 10.01 7.40 -4.39
CA ALA A 106 8.81 7.24 -5.22
C ALA A 106 8.32 8.60 -5.75
N VAL A 107 8.32 9.65 -4.92
CA VAL A 107 7.99 11.02 -5.32
C VAL A 107 8.94 11.49 -6.41
N GLU A 108 10.25 11.32 -6.25
CA GLU A 108 11.25 11.68 -7.27
C GLU A 108 10.99 11.01 -8.63
N ILE A 109 10.52 9.77 -8.64
CA ILE A 109 10.15 9.07 -9.88
C ILE A 109 8.94 9.74 -10.54
N ALA A 110 7.88 10.02 -9.76
CA ALA A 110 6.69 10.68 -10.28
C ALA A 110 7.01 12.09 -10.82
N GLU A 111 7.85 12.85 -10.10
CA GLU A 111 8.24 14.23 -10.45
C GLU A 111 8.87 14.38 -11.82
N LYS A 112 9.60 13.37 -12.29
CA LYS A 112 10.30 13.41 -13.59
C LYS A 112 9.36 13.73 -14.75
N ARG A 113 8.09 13.31 -14.66
CA ARG A 113 7.15 13.37 -15.78
C ARG A 113 5.68 13.68 -15.44
N ILE A 114 5.19 13.52 -14.21
CA ILE A 114 3.73 13.62 -13.92
C ILE A 114 3.11 14.95 -14.38
N SER A 115 3.83 16.06 -14.19
CA SER A 115 3.39 17.38 -14.64
C SER A 115 3.50 17.56 -16.17
N LYS A 116 4.61 17.09 -16.77
CA LYS A 116 4.82 17.14 -18.23
C LYS A 116 3.76 16.35 -18.99
N ASP A 117 3.30 15.25 -18.39
CA ASP A 117 2.27 14.36 -18.92
C ASP A 117 0.85 14.88 -18.64
N LYS A 118 0.70 16.11 -18.12
CA LYS A 118 -0.59 16.76 -17.82
C LYS A 118 -1.42 15.99 -16.81
N TRP A 119 -0.79 15.45 -15.77
CA TRP A 119 -1.43 14.79 -14.64
C TRP A 119 -2.44 13.69 -15.02
N PRO A 120 -1.99 12.60 -15.67
CA PRO A 120 -2.86 11.50 -16.03
C PRO A 120 -3.53 10.83 -14.82
N GLU A 121 -4.72 10.30 -15.04
CA GLU A 121 -5.43 9.40 -14.11
C GLU A 121 -4.62 8.13 -13.81
N TYR A 122 -4.04 7.49 -14.83
CA TYR A 122 -3.23 6.27 -14.68
C TYR A 122 -2.22 6.09 -15.83
N TYR A 123 -1.30 5.14 -15.65
CA TYR A 123 -0.25 4.76 -16.59
C TYR A 123 -0.28 3.26 -16.86
N ASP A 124 0.01 2.88 -18.09
CA ASP A 124 -0.05 1.51 -18.58
C ASP A 124 1.34 0.90 -18.79
N THR A 125 1.37 -0.41 -19.06
CA THR A 125 2.51 -1.32 -19.26
C THR A 125 3.16 -1.81 -17.97
N LYS A 126 3.89 -2.93 -18.09
CA LYS A 126 4.70 -3.54 -17.02
C LYS A 126 5.56 -2.51 -16.30
N LYS A 127 6.18 -1.57 -17.04
CA LYS A 127 7.05 -0.53 -16.48
C LYS A 127 6.41 0.85 -16.31
N ALA A 128 5.10 0.99 -16.54
CA ALA A 128 4.38 2.25 -16.42
C ALA A 128 4.88 3.38 -17.35
N ARG A 129 5.39 3.00 -18.53
CA ARG A 129 6.03 3.95 -19.46
C ARG A 129 5.06 4.78 -20.28
N PHE A 130 3.86 4.26 -20.54
CA PHE A 130 2.86 4.95 -21.34
C PHE A 130 1.78 5.55 -20.44
N ILE A 131 1.30 6.73 -20.83
CA ILE A 131 0.06 7.28 -20.29
C ILE A 131 -1.06 6.27 -20.56
N GLY A 132 -1.96 6.11 -19.60
CA GLY A 132 -3.02 5.11 -19.69
C GLY A 132 -3.86 5.25 -20.95
N LYS A 133 -4.21 4.13 -21.58
CA LYS A 133 -4.90 4.05 -22.88
C LYS A 133 -6.14 4.93 -22.97
N GLN A 134 -6.88 5.04 -21.87
CA GLN A 134 -8.07 5.89 -21.73
C GLN A 134 -7.94 6.80 -20.50
N SER A 135 -6.72 7.23 -20.17
CA SER A 135 -6.48 8.08 -19.01
C SER A 135 -6.97 9.50 -19.28
N ARG A 136 -7.73 10.06 -18.33
CA ARG A 136 -8.04 11.49 -18.33
C ARG A 136 -6.82 12.30 -17.91
N PHE A 137 -6.68 13.49 -18.47
CA PHE A 137 -5.68 14.49 -18.03
C PHE A 137 -6.24 15.36 -16.91
N TYR A 138 -5.33 15.99 -16.16
CA TYR A 138 -5.67 16.88 -15.04
C TYR A 138 -6.57 16.21 -14.01
N GLN A 139 -6.33 14.92 -13.78
CA GLN A 139 -7.13 14.15 -12.87
C GLN A 139 -6.86 14.61 -11.43
N THR A 140 -7.90 15.13 -10.76
CA THR A 140 -7.79 15.81 -9.47
C THR A 140 -7.04 14.99 -8.41
N TRP A 141 -7.33 13.69 -8.29
CA TRP A 141 -6.70 12.84 -7.28
C TRP A 141 -5.24 12.47 -7.58
N SER A 142 -4.78 12.65 -8.82
CA SER A 142 -3.38 12.43 -9.22
C SER A 142 -2.56 13.64 -8.79
N ILE A 143 -3.12 14.84 -9.00
CA ILE A 143 -2.56 16.12 -8.50
C ILE A 143 -2.56 16.11 -6.97
N ALA A 144 -3.72 15.88 -6.36
CA ALA A 144 -3.87 15.90 -4.91
C ALA A 144 -2.99 14.84 -4.22
N GLY A 145 -2.96 13.61 -4.73
CA GLY A 145 -2.13 12.55 -4.16
C GLY A 145 -0.64 12.88 -4.22
N PHE A 146 -0.17 13.49 -5.31
CA PHE A 146 1.19 13.97 -5.42
C PHE A 146 1.49 15.11 -4.42
N LEU A 147 0.62 16.11 -4.33
CA LEU A 147 0.80 17.25 -3.42
C LEU A 147 0.75 16.84 -1.95
N VAL A 148 -0.17 15.94 -1.58
CA VAL A 148 -0.27 15.41 -0.21
C VAL A 148 0.99 14.64 0.14
N ALA A 149 1.50 13.78 -0.74
CA ALA A 149 2.75 13.06 -0.51
C ALA A 149 3.91 14.03 -0.19
N LYS A 150 4.07 15.09 -0.99
CA LYS A 150 5.11 16.12 -0.73
C LYS A 150 4.91 16.86 0.59
N GLN A 151 3.67 17.25 0.91
CA GLN A 151 3.37 17.96 2.15
C GLN A 151 3.62 17.08 3.39
N LEU A 152 3.28 15.79 3.31
CA LEU A 152 3.54 14.84 4.40
C LEU A 152 5.03 14.57 4.59
N LEU A 153 5.82 14.50 3.50
CA LEU A 153 7.28 14.40 3.62
C LEU A 153 7.91 15.66 4.23
N ALA A 154 7.39 16.83 3.90
CA ALA A 154 7.85 18.10 4.48
C ALA A 154 7.44 18.28 5.96
N ASN A 155 6.30 17.72 6.36
CA ASN A 155 5.79 17.73 7.73
C ASN A 155 5.23 16.36 8.13
N PRO A 156 6.09 15.42 8.57
CA PRO A 156 5.68 14.06 8.92
C PRO A 156 4.63 14.00 10.05
N ASP A 157 4.60 14.98 10.95
CA ASP A 157 3.62 15.04 12.04
C ASP A 157 2.17 15.17 11.52
N ALA A 158 1.97 15.79 10.35
CA ALA A 158 0.64 15.87 9.73
C ALA A 158 0.09 14.49 9.33
N ALA A 159 0.97 13.50 9.15
CA ALA A 159 0.58 12.15 8.77
C ALA A 159 -0.18 11.42 9.91
N LYS A 160 -0.01 11.86 11.17
CA LYS A 160 -0.71 11.31 12.36
C LYS A 160 -2.23 11.36 12.23
N MET A 161 -2.78 12.35 11.50
CA MET A 161 -4.22 12.46 11.25
C MET A 161 -4.81 11.25 10.50
N PHE A 162 -3.97 10.53 9.76
CA PHE A 162 -4.40 9.40 8.93
C PHE A 162 -4.14 8.03 9.57
N MET A 163 -3.34 7.98 10.64
CA MET A 163 -2.84 6.74 11.22
C MET A 163 -3.60 6.39 12.49
N ILE A 164 -3.82 5.09 12.71
CA ILE A 164 -4.30 4.58 13.99
C ILE A 164 -3.09 4.21 14.83
N GLU A 165 -2.98 4.70 16.07
CA GLU A 165 -1.99 4.22 17.03
C GLU A 165 -2.53 3.00 17.78
N GLU A 166 -1.63 2.10 18.17
CA GLU A 166 -2.03 0.91 18.93
C GLU A 166 -2.24 1.33 20.39
N ASP A 167 -3.43 1.08 20.91
CA ASP A 167 -3.74 1.39 22.30
C ASP A 167 -3.08 0.34 23.21
N ALA A 168 -2.01 0.75 23.88
CA ALA A 168 -1.24 -0.11 24.76
C ALA A 168 -2.06 -0.64 25.93
N GLU A 169 -3.05 0.11 26.42
CA GLU A 169 -3.93 -0.32 27.51
C GLU A 169 -4.88 -1.42 27.04
N LEU A 170 -5.49 -1.24 25.87
CA LEU A 170 -6.34 -2.26 25.24
C LEU A 170 -5.55 -3.55 24.94
N VAL A 171 -4.34 -3.43 24.39
CA VAL A 171 -3.48 -4.60 24.12
C VAL A 171 -3.11 -5.31 25.42
N ASN A 172 -2.76 -4.56 26.48
CA ASN A 172 -2.44 -5.13 27.78
C ASN A 172 -3.66 -5.81 28.42
N ALA A 173 -4.84 -5.20 28.34
CA ALA A 173 -6.08 -5.76 28.86
C ALA A 173 -6.43 -7.09 28.17
N LEU A 174 -6.38 -7.12 26.83
CA LEU A 174 -6.63 -8.34 26.05
C LEU A 174 -5.60 -9.43 26.37
N ASN A 175 -4.30 -9.09 26.40
CA ASN A 175 -3.25 -10.04 26.77
C ASN A 175 -3.45 -10.61 28.19
N CYS A 176 -3.91 -9.80 29.14
CA CYS A 176 -4.26 -10.27 30.49
C CYS A 176 -5.47 -11.21 30.48
N MET A 177 -6.51 -10.92 29.71
CA MET A 177 -7.71 -11.76 29.58
C MET A 177 -7.41 -13.12 28.92
N PHE A 178 -6.51 -13.18 27.94
CA PHE A 178 -6.12 -14.44 27.30
C PHE A 178 -5.02 -15.18 28.06
N GLY A 179 -4.21 -14.48 28.86
CA GLY A 179 -3.18 -15.05 29.73
C GLY A 179 -3.73 -15.76 30.98
N SER A 180 -4.97 -15.48 31.38
CA SER A 180 -5.67 -16.14 32.49
C SER A 180 -6.41 -17.42 32.08
N SER A 181 -6.38 -17.81 30.80
CA SER A 181 -6.96 -19.07 30.34
C SER A 181 -6.14 -20.27 30.86
N PRO A 182 -6.75 -21.25 31.54
CA PRO A 182 -6.04 -22.36 32.21
C PRO A 182 -5.31 -23.31 31.25
N ARG A 183 -5.48 -23.17 29.92
CA ARG A 183 -4.91 -24.06 28.91
C ARG A 183 -3.48 -23.74 28.47
N ARG A 184 -2.88 -22.62 28.89
CA ARG A 184 -1.55 -22.17 28.44
C ARG A 184 -0.50 -22.07 29.56
N LYS A 185 -0.41 -23.08 30.43
CA LYS A 185 0.72 -23.26 31.37
C LYS A 185 1.98 -23.87 30.73
N ARG A 186 2.35 -23.47 29.51
CA ARG A 186 3.66 -23.82 28.94
C ARG A 186 4.30 -22.64 28.22
N GLY A 187 5.19 -21.98 28.96
CA GLY A 187 6.41 -21.34 28.46
C GLY A 187 6.25 -20.11 27.58
N SER A 188 6.34 -18.93 28.19
CA SER A 188 7.05 -17.79 27.58
C SER A 188 7.51 -16.85 28.69
N ASN A 189 8.82 -16.59 28.72
CA ASN A 189 9.49 -15.79 29.73
C ASN A 189 9.03 -14.33 29.72
N GLY A 190 8.70 -13.85 30.92
CA GLY A 190 8.80 -12.49 31.45
C GLY A 190 8.77 -11.30 30.50
N LEU A 191 7.59 -10.65 30.42
CA LEU A 191 7.53 -9.20 30.34
C LEU A 191 6.93 -8.70 31.66
N LYS A 192 7.64 -7.78 32.33
CA LYS A 192 7.25 -7.21 33.62
C LYS A 192 5.88 -6.54 33.48
N LYS A 193 4.90 -7.03 34.23
CA LYS A 193 3.62 -6.35 34.42
C LYS A 193 3.85 -5.06 35.21
N SER A 194 3.69 -3.90 34.59
CA SER A 194 3.51 -2.66 35.33
C SER A 194 2.02 -2.50 35.61
N TYR A 195 1.65 -2.74 36.87
CA TYR A 195 0.35 -2.32 37.36
C TYR A 195 0.47 -0.86 37.78
N ILE A 196 -0.33 0.02 37.16
CA ILE A 196 -0.70 1.29 37.76
C ILE A 196 -2.22 1.28 37.77
N VAL A 197 -2.77 1.45 38.97
CA VAL A 197 -4.20 1.57 39.30
C VAL A 197 -4.66 2.99 38.96
#